data_AF-A0A1W6B8L8-F1
#
_entry.id   AF-A0A1W6B8L8-F1
#
_cell.length_a   1.000
_cell.length_b   1.000
_cell.length_c   1.000
_cell.angle_alpha   90.00
_cell.angle_beta   90.00
_cell.angle_gamma   90.00
#
_symmetry.space_group_name_H-M   'P 1'
#
loop_
_entity.id
_entity.type
_entity.pdbx_description
1 polymer ?
#
loop_
_entity_poly.entity_id
_entity_poly.type
_entity_poly.pdbx_seq_one_letter_code
_entity_poly.pdbx_strand_id
1 'polypeptide(L)' 'MSSVKKSWFVKFIVKKGEKAIEMSLPIHGENAARALNDFFDEQSARHGILRSDINVTAMNAV' A
#
# COMPACT_ATOMS: atom_id res chain seq x y z
N MET A 1 22.78 1.73 -11.93
CA MET A 1 22.70 1.09 -10.60
C MET A 1 21.44 0.25 -10.57
N SER A 2 21.54 -1.08 -10.41
CA SER A 2 20.35 -1.91 -10.20
C SER A 2 19.83 -1.67 -8.80
N SER A 3 18.72 -0.95 -8.67
CA SER A 3 18.04 -0.82 -7.39
C SER A 3 17.47 -2.18 -6.99
N VAL A 4 18.00 -2.74 -5.91
CA VAL A 4 17.49 -4.00 -5.35
C VAL A 4 16.09 -3.73 -4.80
N LYS A 5 15.08 -4.33 -5.44
CA LYS A 5 13.71 -4.31 -4.91
C LYS A 5 13.66 -5.18 -3.66
N LYS A 6 13.13 -4.61 -2.59
CA LYS A 6 12.79 -5.32 -1.35
C LYS A 6 11.28 -5.49 -1.28
N SER A 7 10.86 -6.41 -0.42
CA SER A 7 9.46 -6.74 -0.23
C SER A 7 9.01 -6.32 1.15
N TRP A 8 7.76 -5.89 1.25
CA TRP A 8 7.10 -5.60 2.52
C TRP A 8 5.69 -6.16 2.50
N PHE A 9 5.20 -6.55 3.68
CA PHE A 9 3.81 -6.89 3.88
C PHE A 9 3.10 -5.71 4.53
N VAL A 10 2.09 -5.17 3.87
CA VAL A 10 1.31 -4.03 4.37
C VAL A 10 -0.07 -4.50 4.82
N LYS A 11 -0.49 -4.05 5.99
CA LYS A 11 -1.87 -4.15 6.48
C LYS A 11 -2.50 -2.76 6.45
N PHE A 12 -3.69 -2.65 5.90
CA PHE A 12 -4.36 -1.37 5.71
C PHE A 12 -5.88 -1.53 5.72
N ILE A 13 -6.56 -0.44 6.03
CA ILE A 13 -8.02 -0.36 6.03
C ILE A 13 -8.42 0.62 4.93
N VAL A 14 -9.33 0.21 4.05
CA VAL A 14 -9.95 1.09 3.06
C VAL A 14 -11.32 1.50 3.55
N LYS A 15 -11.56 2.80 3.65
CA LYS A 15 -12.88 3.38 3.93
C LYS A 15 -13.55 3.73 2.62
N LYS A 16 -14.63 3.02 2.27
CA LYS A 16 -15.43 3.32 1.08
C LYS A 16 -16.88 3.54 1.51
N GLY A 17 -17.27 4.81 1.62
CA GLY A 17 -18.56 5.20 2.21
C GLY A 17 -18.64 4.84 3.69
N GLU A 18 -19.73 4.19 4.11
CA GLU A 18 -19.95 3.78 5.52
C GLU A 18 -19.23 2.47 5.90
N LYS A 19 -18.52 1.83 4.97
CA LYS A 19 -17.84 0.56 5.21
C LYS A 19 -16.33 0.76 5.29
N ALA A 20 -15.73 0.17 6.33
CA ALA A 20 -14.29 0.01 6.47
C ALA A 20 -13.93 -1.46 6.27
N ILE A 21 -13.02 -1.73 5.33
CA ILE A 21 -12.57 -3.09 5.00
C ILE A 21 -11.08 -3.17 5.31
N GLU A 22 -10.69 -4.08 6.20
CA GLU A 22 -9.29 -4.38 6.47
C GLU A 22 -8.75 -5.39 5.44
N MET A 23 -7.57 -5.11 4.90
CA MET A 23 -6.90 -5.90 3.89
C MET A 23 -5.40 -5.95 4.16
N SER A 24 -4.74 -6.92 3.53
CA SER A 24 -3.28 -7.02 3.57
C SER A 24 -2.73 -7.64 2.31
N LEU A 25 -1.59 -7.12 1.83
CA LEU A 25 -0.93 -7.62 0.62
C LEU A 25 0.57 -7.33 0.65
N PRO A 26 1.38 -8.06 -0.14
CA PRO A 26 2.78 -7.74 -0.35
C PRO A 26 2.95 -6.55 -1.32
N ILE A 27 3.83 -5.62 -0.97
CA ILE A 27 4.27 -4.49 -1.81
C ILE A 27 5.78 -4.55 -2.04
N HIS A 28 6.23 -3.99 -3.17
CA HIS A 28 7.63 -4.05 -3.57
C HIS A 28 8.15 -2.67 -3.94
N GLY A 29 9.42 -2.41 -3.62
CA GLY A 29 10.07 -1.14 -3.93
C GLY A 29 11.53 -1.11 -3.49
N GLU A 30 12.24 -0.04 -3.82
CA GLU A 30 13.66 0.11 -3.44
C GLU A 30 13.81 0.35 -1.92
N ASN A 31 12.83 1.01 -1.32
CA ASN A 31 12.70 1.26 0.11
C ASN A 31 11.20 1.32 0.49
N ALA A 32 10.92 1.34 1.79
CA ALA A 32 9.54 1.31 2.30
C ALA A 32 8.69 2.48 1.78
N ALA A 33 9.26 3.68 1.70
CA ALA A 33 8.53 4.86 1.25
C ALA A 33 8.17 4.78 -0.24
N ARG A 34 9.09 4.29 -1.09
CA ARG A 34 8.83 4.05 -2.51
C ARG A 34 7.77 2.97 -2.70
N ALA A 35 7.89 1.84 -2.01
CA ALA A 35 6.90 0.76 -2.08
C ALA A 35 5.50 1.22 -1.66
N LEU A 36 5.39 2.05 -0.61
CA LEU A 36 4.13 2.63 -0.17
C LEU A 36 3.53 3.61 -1.18
N ASN A 37 4.35 4.49 -1.77
CA ASN A 37 3.86 5.42 -2.79
C ASN A 37 3.37 4.69 -4.04
N ASP A 38 4.15 3.73 -4.54
CA ASP A 38 3.75 2.91 -5.70
C ASP A 38 2.46 2.14 -5.40
N PHE A 39 2.30 1.64 -4.17
CA PHE A 39 1.06 1.02 -3.70
C PHE A 39 -0.14 1.99 -3.75
N PHE A 40 0.00 3.21 -3.23
CA PHE A 40 -1.07 4.20 -3.28
C PHE A 40 -1.45 4.57 -4.73
N ASP A 41 -0.45 4.73 -5.59
CA ASP A 41 -0.65 5.02 -7.01
C ASP A 41 -1.39 3.88 -7.72
N GLU A 42 -1.05 2.62 -7.41
CA GLU A 42 -1.75 1.45 -7.93
C GLU A 42 -3.20 1.37 -7.44
N GLN A 43 -3.45 1.60 -6.14
CA GLN A 43 -4.82 1.59 -5.59
C GLN A 43 -5.69 2.69 -6.22
N SER A 44 -5.12 3.87 -6.47
CA SER A 44 -5.79 4.97 -7.15
C SER A 44 -6.09 4.61 -8.62
N ALA A 45 -5.08 4.14 -9.36
CA ALA A 45 -5.21 3.86 -10.79
C ALA A 45 -6.12 2.68 -11.11
N ARG A 46 -6.08 1.60 -10.30
CA ARG A 46 -6.84 0.37 -10.56
C ARG A 46 -8.23 0.36 -9.94
N HIS A 47 -8.38 0.97 -8.78
CA HIS A 47 -9.60 0.86 -7.97
C HIS A 47 -10.30 2.20 -7.73
N GLY A 48 -9.69 3.32 -8.14
CA GLY A 48 -10.19 4.66 -7.86
C GLY A 48 -10.19 4.99 -6.36
N ILE A 49 -9.34 4.32 -5.57
CA ILE A 49 -9.27 4.53 -4.12
C ILE A 49 -8.26 5.64 -3.85
N LEU A 50 -8.69 6.71 -3.17
CA LEU A 50 -7.80 7.81 -2.83
C LEU A 50 -6.90 7.43 -1.66
N ARG A 51 -5.71 8.03 -1.61
CA ARG A 51 -4.79 7.85 -0.47
C ARG A 51 -5.43 8.26 0.86
N SER A 52 -6.33 9.24 0.87
CA SER A 52 -7.09 9.65 2.06
C SER A 52 -8.03 8.58 2.61
N ASP A 53 -8.44 7.64 1.74
CA ASP A 53 -9.38 6.57 2.09
C ASP A 53 -8.65 5.35 2.66
N ILE A 54 -7.32 5.33 2.58
CA ILE A 54 -6.47 4.23 3.02
C ILE A 54 -5.79 4.59 4.34
N ASN A 55 -6.04 3.81 5.37
CA ASN A 55 -5.32 3.90 6.63
C ASN A 55 -4.38 2.70 6.77
N VAL A 56 -3.07 2.93 6.69
CA VAL A 56 -2.06 1.87 6.85
C VAL A 56 -1.85 1.60 8.34
N THR A 57 -2.13 0.37 8.78
CA THR A 57 -2.07 -0.02 10.20
C THR A 57 -0.73 -0.67 10.56
N ALA A 58 -0.10 -1.38 9.62
CA ALA A 58 1.23 -1.96 9.82
C ALA A 58 1.96 -2.16 8.49
N MET A 59 3.30 -2.12 8.55
CA MET A 59 4.17 -2.45 7.42
C MET A 59 5.42 -3.15 7.93
N ASN A 60 5.64 -4.38 7.48
CA ASN A 60 6.78 -5.20 7.89
C ASN A 60 7.64 -5.56 6.68
N ALA A 61 8.97 -5.51 6.81
CA ALA A 61 9.87 -6.02 5.77
C ALA A 61 9.78 -7.55 5.72
N VAL A 62 9.82 -8.11 4.51
CA VAL A 62 9.76 -9.57 4.24
C VAL A 62 11.00 -10.00 3.49
#